data_AF-A0A973RT78-F1
#
_entry.id   AF-A0A973RT78-F1
#
_cell.length_a   1.000
_cell.length_b   1.000
_cell.length_c   1.000
_cell.angle_alpha   90.00
_cell.angle_beta   90.00
_cell.angle_gamma   90.00
#
_symmetry.space_group_name_H-M   'P 1'
#
loop_
_entity.id
_entity.type
_entity.pdbx_description
1 polymer ?
#
loop_
_entity_poly.entity_id
_entity_poly.type
_entity_poly.pdbx_seq_one_letter_code
_entity_poly.pdbx_strand_id
1 'polypeptide(L)'
;MRPLELDAGTRDLRGRVLAEGVPYEWIRQEHPLAVQEFVVGRIPGIGLHLGLSRGLYAACARLHQMQTEIPAEEPLFPAAPLFVQRGADEEREEMSREARRTFYEREDERLVTVRREMANAYRTQEVPVGLLRGAPLVVEGPEARGGLLEARTAETYMAVEPTDPIMSGHR
;
A
#
# COMPACT_ATOMS: atom_id res chain seq x y z
N MET A 1 0.97 5.75 -21.75
CA MET A 1 1.53 6.42 -20.55
C MET A 1 3.01 6.60 -20.79
N ARG A 2 3.55 7.82 -20.67
CA ARG A 2 4.99 8.07 -20.84
C ARG A 2 5.67 7.98 -19.46
N PRO A 3 6.88 7.40 -19.35
CA PRO A 3 7.64 7.43 -18.10
C PRO A 3 7.91 8.87 -17.64
N LEU A 4 7.91 9.10 -16.33
CA LEU A 4 7.99 10.44 -15.74
C LEU A 4 9.33 11.12 -15.99
N GLU A 5 10.41 10.35 -16.09
CA GLU A 5 11.75 10.86 -16.44
C GLU A 5 11.83 11.37 -17.88
N LEU A 6 10.88 11.01 -18.74
CA LEU A 6 10.75 11.49 -20.12
C LEU A 6 9.63 12.52 -20.28
N ASP A 7 8.88 12.81 -19.21
CA ASP A 7 7.83 13.81 -19.20
C ASP A 7 8.43 15.22 -19.06
N ALA A 8 8.06 16.12 -19.98
CA ALA A 8 8.65 17.46 -20.01
C ALA A 8 8.23 18.30 -18.79
N GLY A 9 6.96 18.19 -18.37
CA GLY A 9 6.47 18.91 -17.21
C GLY A 9 7.14 18.46 -15.92
N THR A 10 7.28 17.14 -15.72
CA THR A 10 7.94 16.57 -14.55
C THR A 10 9.41 17.01 -14.47
N ARG A 11 10.15 16.98 -15.58
CA ARG A 11 11.54 17.45 -15.63
C ARG A 11 11.67 18.95 -15.37
N ASP A 12 10.78 19.76 -15.92
CA ASP A 12 10.77 21.21 -15.71
C ASP A 12 10.56 21.55 -14.23
N LEU A 13 9.55 20.94 -13.59
CA LEU A 13 9.28 21.14 -12.17
C LEU A 13 10.45 20.69 -11.28
N ARG A 14 11.09 19.56 -11.60
CA ARG A 14 12.31 19.11 -10.89
C ARG A 14 13.46 20.09 -11.08
N GLY A 15 13.66 20.60 -12.30
CA GLY A 15 14.69 21.58 -12.63
C GLY A 15 14.55 22.86 -11.81
N ARG A 16 13.32 23.39 -11.69
CA ARG A 16 13.03 24.56 -10.85
C ARG A 16 13.45 24.35 -9.39
N VAL A 17 13.17 23.17 -8.81
CA VAL A 17 13.53 22.90 -7.41
C VAL A 17 15.03 22.63 -7.25
N LEU A 18 15.60 21.75 -8.07
CA LEU A 18 16.94 21.23 -7.87
C LEU A 18 18.04 22.13 -8.43
N ALA A 19 17.82 22.76 -9.58
CA ALA A 19 18.81 23.58 -10.26
C ALA A 19 18.65 25.07 -9.96
N GLU A 20 17.40 25.57 -9.99
CA GLU A 20 17.11 26.99 -9.76
C GLU A 20 16.91 27.31 -8.27
N GLY A 21 16.77 26.30 -7.42
CA GLY A 21 16.59 26.46 -5.97
C GLY A 21 15.22 27.02 -5.58
N VAL A 22 14.22 26.93 -6.47
CA VAL A 22 12.86 27.35 -6.17
C VAL A 22 12.30 26.49 -5.03
N PRO A 23 11.77 27.10 -3.94
CA PRO A 23 11.19 26.33 -2.84
C PRO A 23 10.07 25.40 -3.32
N TYR A 24 10.14 24.13 -2.93
CA TYR A 24 9.14 23.11 -3.28
C TYR A 24 7.71 23.53 -2.95
N GLU A 25 7.50 24.19 -1.79
CA GLU A 25 6.17 24.66 -1.38
C GLU A 25 5.55 25.64 -2.38
N TRP A 26 6.37 26.45 -3.04
CA TRP A 26 5.89 27.38 -4.04
C TRP A 26 5.45 26.65 -5.30
N ILE A 27 6.25 25.68 -5.76
CA ILE A 27 5.89 24.80 -6.89
C ILE A 27 4.57 24.06 -6.62
N ARG A 28 4.41 23.51 -5.41
CA ARG A 28 3.20 22.81 -4.99
C ARG A 28 1.95 23.70 -5.03
N GLN A 29 2.08 24.97 -4.62
CA GLN A 29 0.98 25.94 -4.65
C GLN A 29 0.61 26.39 -6.06
N GLU A 30 1.60 26.60 -6.93
CA GLU A 30 1.37 27.03 -8.33
C GLU A 30 0.84 25.88 -9.21
N HIS A 31 1.24 24.65 -8.93
CA HIS A 31 0.96 23.47 -9.77
C HIS A 31 0.28 22.32 -9.00
N PRO A 32 -0.85 22.57 -8.31
CA PRO A 32 -1.45 21.60 -7.37
C PRO A 32 -1.97 20.32 -8.04
N LEU A 33 -2.26 20.36 -9.35
CA LEU A 33 -2.70 19.18 -10.11
C LEU A 33 -1.53 18.37 -10.69
N ALA A 34 -0.36 18.99 -10.87
CA ALA A 34 0.81 18.34 -11.43
C ALA A 34 1.68 17.68 -10.34
N VAL A 35 1.70 18.29 -9.14
CA VAL A 35 2.48 17.82 -8.00
C VAL A 35 1.64 16.88 -7.14
N GLN A 36 2.12 15.65 -6.97
CA GLN A 36 1.54 14.68 -6.04
C GLN A 36 2.61 14.22 -5.06
N GLU A 37 2.21 14.12 -3.80
CA GLU A 37 3.07 13.69 -2.71
C GLU A 37 2.80 12.22 -2.40
N PHE A 38 3.90 11.47 -2.29
CA PHE A 38 3.86 10.06 -1.97
C PHE A 38 4.70 9.79 -0.73
N VAL A 39 4.21 8.89 0.12
CA VAL A 39 5.03 8.20 1.11
C VAL A 39 5.81 7.13 0.36
N VAL A 40 7.12 7.31 0.22
CA VAL A 40 7.98 6.43 -0.56
C VAL A 40 8.89 5.59 0.33
N GLY A 41 9.06 4.33 -0.01
CA GLY A 41 10.05 3.42 0.57
C GLY A 41 10.75 2.59 -0.50
N ARG A 42 12.01 2.24 -0.25
CA ARG A 42 12.74 1.27 -1.07
C ARG A 42 12.48 -0.14 -0.53
N ILE A 43 12.11 -1.06 -1.41
CA ILE A 43 12.04 -2.49 -1.08
C ILE A 43 13.46 -3.06 -1.18
N PRO A 44 14.07 -3.49 -0.06
CA PRO A 44 15.41 -4.05 -0.09
C PRO A 44 15.48 -5.32 -0.94
N GLY A 45 16.59 -5.52 -1.64
CA GLY A 45 16.87 -6.74 -2.41
C GLY A 45 16.30 -6.78 -3.84
N ILE A 46 15.39 -5.89 -4.22
CA ILE A 46 14.77 -5.87 -5.58
C ILE A 46 14.79 -4.49 -6.26
N GLY A 47 15.57 -3.54 -5.72
CA GLY A 47 15.80 -2.21 -6.30
C GLY A 47 14.55 -1.38 -6.62
N LEU A 48 13.40 -1.76 -6.05
CA LEU A 48 12.12 -1.14 -6.32
C LEU A 48 11.83 -0.04 -5.30
N HIS A 49 11.52 1.16 -5.79
CA HIS A 49 10.92 2.21 -4.98
C HIS A 49 9.41 2.19 -5.19
N LEU A 50 8.68 2.11 -4.08
CA LEU A 50 7.22 2.13 -4.05
C LEU A 50 6.76 3.34 -3.23
N GLY A 51 5.92 4.16 -3.85
CA GLY A 51 5.24 5.28 -3.23
C GLY A 51 3.74 5.05 -3.16
N LEU A 52 3.13 5.44 -2.04
CA LEU A 52 1.67 5.47 -1.87
C LEU A 52 1.22 6.88 -1.53
N SER A 53 0.07 7.31 -2.03
CA SER A 53 -0.55 8.53 -1.57
C SER A 53 -0.76 8.44 -0.05
N ARG A 54 -0.85 9.59 0.61
CA ARG A 54 -1.08 9.62 2.06
C ARG A 54 -2.37 8.90 2.46
N GLY A 55 -3.43 9.02 1.64
CA GLY A 55 -4.70 8.32 1.87
C GLY A 55 -4.58 6.81 1.70
N LEU A 56 -3.94 6.34 0.62
CA LEU A 56 -3.74 4.91 0.39
C LEU A 56 -2.85 4.29 1.48
N TYR A 57 -1.78 4.99 1.86
CA TYR A 57 -0.93 4.58 2.97
C TYR A 57 -1.70 4.46 4.28
N ALA A 58 -2.54 5.44 4.62
CA ALA A 58 -3.38 5.42 5.82
C ALA A 58 -4.34 4.21 5.83
N ALA A 59 -4.99 3.92 4.70
CA ALA A 59 -5.87 2.77 4.56
C ALA A 59 -5.11 1.43 4.74
N CYS A 60 -3.93 1.30 4.13
CA CYS A 60 -3.08 0.11 4.29
C CYS A 60 -2.57 -0.05 5.72
N ALA A 61 -2.16 1.04 6.37
CA ALA A 61 -1.73 1.03 7.76
C ALA A 61 -2.87 0.61 8.69
N ARG A 62 -4.09 1.12 8.47
CA ARG A 62 -5.28 0.73 9.26
C ARG A 62 -5.64 -0.73 9.05
N LEU A 63 -5.61 -1.23 7.81
CA LEU A 63 -5.81 -2.65 7.51
C LEU A 63 -4.79 -3.53 8.25
N HIS A 64 -3.51 -3.15 8.20
CA HIS A 64 -2.45 -3.89 8.87
C HIS A 64 -2.67 -3.97 10.39
N GLN A 65 -3.04 -2.85 11.03
CA GLN A 65 -3.37 -2.84 12.46
C GLN A 65 -4.53 -3.77 12.80
N MET A 66 -5.63 -3.67 12.05
CA MET A 66 -6.79 -4.54 12.26
C MET A 66 -6.44 -6.01 12.03
N GLN A 67 -5.50 -6.32 11.12
CA GLN A 67 -5.01 -7.67 10.90
C GLN A 67 -4.17 -8.18 12.09
N THR A 68 -3.35 -7.33 12.70
CA THR A 68 -2.55 -7.68 13.87
C THR A 68 -3.36 -7.82 15.16
N GLU A 69 -4.54 -7.21 15.23
CA GLU A 69 -5.45 -7.29 16.38
C GLU A 69 -6.27 -8.60 16.40
N ILE A 70 -6.29 -9.37 15.31
CA ILE A 70 -6.94 -10.68 15.26
C ILE A 70 -6.03 -11.69 15.99
N PRO A 71 -6.48 -12.32 17.09
CA PRO A 71 -5.70 -13.34 17.78
C PRO A 71 -5.36 -14.48 16.81
N ALA A 72 -4.09 -14.89 16.78
CA ALA A 72 -3.62 -16.02 15.96
C ALA A 72 -4.31 -17.36 16.31
N GLU A 73 -4.99 -17.41 17.45
CA GLU A 73 -5.71 -18.58 17.94
C GLU A 73 -7.15 -18.68 17.42
N GLU A 74 -7.66 -17.68 16.68
CA GLU A 74 -8.98 -17.79 16.07
C GLU A 74 -8.91 -18.80 14.91
N PRO A 75 -9.47 -20.02 15.06
CA PRO A 75 -9.28 -21.05 14.06
C PRO A 75 -10.02 -20.61 12.79
N LEU A 76 -9.26 -20.33 11.71
CA LEU A 76 -9.82 -20.05 10.37
C LEU A 76 -10.77 -21.16 9.89
N PHE A 77 -10.65 -22.35 10.50
CA PHE A 77 -11.58 -23.44 10.41
C PHE A 77 -11.76 -24.05 11.79
N PRO A 78 -12.98 -24.44 12.21
CA PRO A 78 -13.14 -25.26 13.40
C PRO A 78 -12.22 -26.48 13.27
N ALA A 79 -11.36 -26.73 14.25
CA ALA A 79 -10.49 -27.90 14.24
C ALA A 79 -11.35 -29.15 14.01
N ALA A 80 -11.02 -29.95 13.00
CA ALA A 80 -11.73 -31.19 12.76
C ALA A 80 -11.63 -32.05 14.04
N PRO A 81 -12.75 -32.45 14.67
CA PRO A 81 -12.68 -33.25 15.88
C PRO A 81 -12.05 -34.60 15.52
N LEU A 82 -10.87 -34.85 16.10
CA LEU A 82 -10.14 -36.12 16.01
C LEU A 82 -10.98 -37.22 16.68
N PHE A 83 -11.47 -38.15 15.85
CA PHE A 83 -11.98 -39.50 16.14
C PHE A 83 -13.11 -39.69 17.18
N VAL A 84 -14.26 -40.26 16.76
CA VAL A 84 -14.95 -41.48 17.31
C VAL A 84 -16.40 -41.62 16.76
N GLN A 85 -16.73 -42.85 16.31
CA GLN A 85 -18.04 -43.48 16.02
C GLN A 85 -18.92 -43.06 14.79
N ARG A 86 -19.40 -44.11 14.10
CA ARG A 86 -19.98 -44.15 12.74
C ARG A 86 -21.51 -43.98 12.70
N GLY A 87 -22.10 -43.29 13.67
CA GLY A 87 -23.57 -43.18 13.82
C GLY A 87 -24.09 -41.76 14.08
N ALA A 88 -23.22 -40.76 14.16
CA ALA A 88 -23.54 -39.36 14.45
C ALA A 88 -23.24 -38.45 13.25
N ASP A 89 -23.32 -38.97 12.01
CA ASP A 89 -22.88 -38.25 10.80
C ASP A 89 -23.82 -37.08 10.45
N GLU A 90 -25.14 -37.22 10.61
CA GLU A 90 -26.10 -36.14 10.31
C GLU A 90 -26.02 -34.98 11.33
N GLU A 91 -26.02 -35.28 12.63
CA GLU A 91 -25.86 -34.27 13.69
C GLU A 91 -24.48 -33.57 13.62
N ARG A 92 -23.44 -34.31 13.21
CA ARG A 92 -22.09 -33.76 13.01
C ARG A 92 -22.00 -32.89 11.76
N GLU A 93 -22.66 -33.29 10.68
CA GLU A 93 -22.73 -32.48 9.47
C GLU A 93 -23.54 -31.20 9.73
N GLU A 94 -24.61 -31.27 10.51
CA GLU A 94 -25.39 -30.11 10.95
C GLU A 94 -24.57 -29.16 11.82
N MET A 95 -23.86 -29.68 12.85
CA MET A 95 -22.92 -28.86 13.65
C MET A 95 -21.79 -28.27 12.80
N SER A 96 -21.27 -29.00 11.80
CA SER A 96 -20.26 -28.47 10.89
C SER A 96 -20.82 -27.39 9.96
N ARG A 97 -22.08 -27.50 9.53
CA ARG A 97 -22.75 -26.50 8.68
C ARG A 97 -23.06 -25.25 9.48
N GLU A 98 -23.53 -25.38 10.71
CA GLU A 98 -23.74 -24.25 11.63
C GLU A 98 -22.42 -23.55 11.96
N ALA A 99 -21.37 -24.28 12.31
CA ALA A 99 -20.06 -23.69 12.58
C ALA A 99 -19.49 -22.92 11.37
N ARG A 100 -19.63 -23.46 10.15
CA ARG A 100 -19.25 -22.76 8.91
C ARG A 100 -20.12 -21.52 8.68
N ARG A 101 -21.43 -21.61 8.90
CA ARG A 101 -22.35 -20.47 8.75
C ARG A 101 -21.98 -19.34 9.71
N THR A 102 -21.81 -19.64 10.99
CA THR A 102 -21.40 -18.66 12.01
C THR A 102 -20.02 -18.07 11.70
N PHE A 103 -19.10 -18.86 11.14
CA PHE A 103 -17.81 -18.35 10.67
C PHE A 103 -17.97 -17.34 9.53
N TYR A 104 -18.75 -17.67 8.49
CA TYR A 104 -18.97 -16.76 7.36
C TYR A 104 -19.74 -15.50 7.75
N GLU A 105 -20.72 -15.60 8.65
CA GLU A 105 -21.45 -14.45 9.19
C GLU A 105 -20.49 -13.49 9.92
N ARG A 106 -19.62 -14.03 10.78
CA ARG A 106 -18.58 -13.23 11.47
C ARG A 106 -17.59 -12.61 10.50
N GLU A 107 -17.18 -13.33 9.46
CA GLU A 107 -16.24 -12.83 8.47
C GLU A 107 -16.85 -11.71 7.62
N ASP A 108 -18.12 -11.83 7.24
CA ASP A 108 -18.86 -10.78 6.52
C ASP A 108 -19.02 -9.51 7.38
N GLU A 109 -19.42 -9.64 8.65
CA GLU A 109 -19.49 -8.52 9.59
C GLU A 109 -18.13 -7.83 9.77
N ARG A 110 -17.06 -8.64 9.85
CA ARG A 110 -15.69 -8.14 9.95
C ARG A 110 -15.28 -7.41 8.67
N LEU A 111 -15.57 -7.95 7.49
CA LEU A 111 -15.26 -7.31 6.21
C LEU A 111 -15.95 -5.97 6.05
N VAL A 112 -17.22 -5.85 6.47
CA VAL A 112 -17.95 -4.58 6.47
C VAL A 112 -17.25 -3.57 7.36
N THR A 113 -16.85 -3.98 8.56
CA THR A 113 -16.14 -3.12 9.51
C THR A 113 -14.78 -2.69 8.95
N VAL A 114 -13.95 -3.63 8.48
CA VAL A 114 -12.64 -3.37 7.88
C VAL A 114 -12.75 -2.38 6.71
N ARG A 115 -13.69 -2.59 5.79
CA ARG A 115 -13.89 -1.69 4.65
C ARG A 115 -14.27 -0.28 5.09
N ARG A 116 -15.15 -0.16 6.09
CA ARG A 116 -15.55 1.14 6.65
C ARG A 116 -14.37 1.87 7.29
N GLU A 117 -13.58 1.16 8.10
CA GLU A 117 -12.40 1.71 8.79
C GLU A 117 -11.32 2.13 7.79
N MET A 118 -11.02 1.31 6.78
CA MET A 118 -10.09 1.64 5.70
C MET A 118 -10.54 2.86 4.91
N ALA A 119 -11.82 2.93 4.54
CA ALA A 119 -12.37 4.08 3.81
C ALA A 119 -12.33 5.36 4.66
N ASN A 120 -12.51 5.25 5.98
CA ASN A 120 -12.38 6.38 6.88
C ASN A 120 -10.92 6.85 6.99
N ALA A 121 -9.98 5.93 7.18
CA ALA A 121 -8.55 6.22 7.23
C ALA A 121 -8.06 6.86 5.91
N TYR A 122 -8.53 6.37 4.77
CA TYR A 122 -8.23 6.94 3.46
C TYR A 122 -8.63 8.42 3.35
N ARG A 123 -9.86 8.75 3.75
CA ARG A 123 -10.41 10.11 3.66
C ARG A 123 -9.77 11.07 4.66
N THR A 124 -9.59 10.62 5.89
CA THR A 124 -9.01 11.43 6.98
C THR A 124 -7.49 11.54 6.87
N GLN A 125 -6.86 10.64 6.11
CA GLN A 125 -5.41 10.51 5.98
C GLN A 125 -4.72 10.37 7.35
N GLU A 126 -5.45 9.78 8.30
CA GLU A 126 -4.98 9.53 9.64
C GLU A 126 -4.00 8.37 9.59
N VAL A 127 -2.79 8.62 10.06
CA VAL A 127 -1.72 7.64 10.09
C VAL A 127 -1.36 7.39 11.55
N PRO A 128 -1.16 6.13 11.96
CA PRO A 128 -0.73 5.79 13.30
C PRO A 128 0.48 6.62 13.76
N VAL A 129 0.45 7.03 15.03
CA VAL A 129 1.51 7.85 15.62
C VAL A 129 2.86 7.14 15.49
N GLY A 130 3.86 7.86 15.00
CA GLY A 130 5.23 7.36 14.86
C GLY A 130 5.59 6.77 13.49
N LEU A 131 4.61 6.51 12.62
CA LEU A 131 4.87 5.88 11.31
C LEU A 131 5.47 6.85 10.26
N LEU A 132 5.07 8.13 10.28
CA LEU A 132 5.47 9.15 9.30
C LEU A 132 6.03 10.45 9.92
N ARG A 133 6.34 10.46 11.22
CA ARG A 133 6.80 11.71 11.85
C ARG A 133 8.22 12.04 11.40
N GLY A 134 8.36 13.18 10.71
CA GLY A 134 9.65 13.80 10.43
C GLY A 134 10.39 13.31 9.19
N ALA A 135 9.73 12.60 8.27
CA ALA A 135 10.33 12.32 6.97
C ALA A 135 10.50 13.65 6.20
N PRO A 136 11.73 14.03 5.81
CA PRO A 136 11.93 15.22 4.99
C PRO A 136 11.26 15.01 3.63
N LEU A 137 10.63 16.06 3.11
CA LEU A 137 10.25 16.08 1.71
C LEU A 137 11.52 16.11 0.88
N VAL A 138 11.70 15.11 0.02
CA VAL A 138 12.86 15.00 -0.86
C VAL A 138 12.38 15.06 -2.29
N VAL A 139 12.93 16.01 -3.06
CA VAL A 139 12.84 16.00 -4.51
C VAL A 139 14.12 15.35 -5.03
N GLU A 140 14.00 14.30 -5.83
CA GLU A 140 15.14 13.59 -6.41
C GLU A 140 15.29 13.93 -7.89
N GLY A 141 16.54 13.97 -8.36
CA GLY A 141 16.93 14.08 -9.76
C GLY A 141 17.60 12.78 -10.22
N PRO A 142 16.84 11.71 -10.47
CA PRO A 142 17.38 10.38 -10.76
C PRO A 142 18.24 10.34 -12.03
N GLU A 143 18.09 11.31 -12.94
CA GLU A 143 18.89 11.47 -14.15
C GLU A 143 20.40 11.58 -13.83
N ALA A 144 20.75 12.16 -12.68
CA ALA A 144 22.14 12.28 -12.22
C ALA A 144 22.76 10.96 -11.75
N ARG A 145 21.95 9.92 -11.48
CA ARG A 145 22.38 8.62 -10.92
C ARG A 145 22.25 7.46 -11.93
N GLY A 146 22.16 7.76 -13.22
CA GLY A 146 21.95 6.75 -14.26
C GLY A 146 20.49 6.51 -14.63
N GLY A 147 19.57 7.35 -14.12
CA GLY A 147 18.15 7.31 -14.40
C GLY A 147 17.38 6.34 -13.50
N LEU A 148 16.07 6.59 -13.38
CA LEU A 148 15.08 5.65 -12.85
C LEU A 148 13.97 5.54 -13.89
N LEU A 149 13.40 4.35 -14.06
CA LEU A 149 12.17 4.18 -14.83
C LEU A 149 11.00 4.47 -13.91
N GLU A 150 10.34 5.61 -14.11
CA GLU A 150 9.37 6.14 -13.17
C GLU A 150 7.96 6.18 -13.74
N ALA A 151 7.00 5.77 -12.93
CA ALA A 151 5.58 5.85 -13.27
C ALA A 151 4.76 6.22 -12.03
N ARG A 152 3.63 6.89 -12.23
CA ARG A 152 2.66 7.16 -11.17
C ARG A 152 1.23 7.07 -11.64
N THR A 153 0.36 6.63 -10.76
CA THR A 153 -1.08 6.86 -10.84
C THR A 153 -1.46 8.04 -9.94
N ALA A 154 -2.76 8.24 -9.70
CA ALA A 154 -3.20 9.19 -8.67
C ALA A 154 -2.82 8.74 -7.25
N GLU A 155 -2.68 7.43 -7.02
CA GLU A 155 -2.54 6.86 -5.68
C GLU A 155 -1.20 6.16 -5.43
N THR A 156 -0.48 5.82 -6.49
CA THR A 156 0.75 5.05 -6.41
C THR A 156 1.86 5.67 -7.25
N TYR A 157 3.09 5.55 -6.77
CA TYR A 157 4.31 5.88 -7.48
C TYR A 157 5.22 4.65 -7.49
N MET A 158 5.93 4.43 -8.60
CA MET A 158 6.84 3.32 -8.76
C MET A 158 8.09 3.82 -9.48
N ALA A 159 9.26 3.44 -9.00
CA ALA A 159 10.51 3.67 -9.69
C ALA A 159 11.45 2.47 -9.60
N VAL A 160 12.04 2.11 -10.73
CA VAL A 160 12.95 0.96 -10.85
C VAL A 160 14.32 1.44 -11.31
N GLU A 161 15.37 0.97 -10.65
CA GLU A 161 16.74 1.17 -11.12
C GLU A 161 16.93 0.41 -12.46
N PRO A 162 17.38 1.05 -13.56
CA PRO A 162 17.57 0.37 -14.84
C PRO A 162 18.59 -0.77 -14.80
N THR A 163 19.48 -0.73 -13.82
CA THR A 163 20.50 -1.76 -13.53
C THR A 163 19.97 -2.91 -12.67
N ASP A 164 18.72 -2.85 -12.22
CA ASP A 164 18.15 -3.90 -11.39
C ASP A 164 18.00 -5.21 -12.21
N PRO A 165 18.42 -6.37 -11.66
CA PRO A 165 18.32 -7.65 -12.36
C PRO A 165 16.90 -8.03 -12.81
N ILE A 166 15.83 -7.49 -12.20
CA ILE A 166 14.46 -7.71 -12.67
C ILE A 166 14.25 -7.17 -14.10
N MET A 167 14.99 -6.13 -14.50
CA MET A 167 14.94 -5.54 -15.84
C MET A 167 15.89 -6.21 -16.85
N SER A 168 16.80 -7.08 -16.39
CA SER A 168 17.85 -7.68 -17.23
C SER A 168 17.36 -8.81 -18.15
N GLY A 169 16.13 -9.29 -17.97
CA GLY A 169 15.52 -10.38 -18.77
C GLY A 169 14.75 -9.94 -20.02
N HIS A 170 14.71 -8.66 -20.35
CA HIS A 170 13.92 -8.10 -21.46
C HIS A 170 14.75 -7.36 -22.51
N ARG A 171 16.00 -7.77 -22.73
CA ARG A 171 16.82 -7.30 -23.86
C ARG A 171 16.76 -8.23 -25.05
#